data_AF-A0A351UKJ2-F1
#
_entry.id   AF-A0A351UKJ2-F1
#
_cell.length_a   1.000
_cell.length_b   1.000
_cell.length_c   1.000
_cell.angle_alpha   90.00
_cell.angle_beta   90.00
_cell.angle_gamma   90.00
#
_symmetry.space_group_name_H-M   'P 1'
#
loop_
_entity.id
_entity.type
_entity.pdbx_description
1 polymer ?
#
loop_
_entity_poly.entity_id
_entity_poly.type
_entity_poly.pdbx_seq_one_letter_code
_entity_poly.pdbx_strand_id
1 'polypeptide(L)'
;MTHAKVENSAEILDRLISDYGPSKYQDIVRAMQWARHLRRQEEFRLVPMAELIERSLLDVVDKKVTVPEIEKAVKEDQAMEEKLLSKRADRSHGKDPSEPRASKEA
;
A
#
# COMPACT_ATOMS: atom_id res chain seq x y z
N MET A 1 11.24 -12.75 -26.23
CA MET A 1 12.47 -12.15 -25.64
C MET A 1 12.06 -11.03 -24.69
N THR A 2 11.92 -11.32 -23.40
CA THR A 2 11.58 -10.31 -22.37
C THR A 2 12.16 -10.75 -21.02
N HIS A 3 13.49 -10.81 -20.93
CA HIS A 3 14.20 -11.09 -19.67
C HIS A 3 15.35 -10.10 -19.38
N ALA A 4 15.61 -9.11 -20.23
CA ALA A 4 16.80 -8.26 -20.11
C ALA A 4 16.70 -7.11 -19.08
N LYS A 5 15.52 -6.81 -18.52
CA LYS A 5 15.34 -5.65 -17.62
C LYS A 5 15.33 -6.01 -16.12
N VAL A 6 15.07 -7.28 -15.78
CA VAL A 6 14.95 -7.74 -14.39
C VAL A 6 16.31 -8.01 -13.76
N GLU A 7 17.28 -8.51 -14.54
CA GLU A 7 18.64 -8.80 -14.05
C GLU A 7 19.34 -7.56 -13.48
N ASN A 8 19.09 -6.37 -14.06
CA ASN A 8 19.74 -5.14 -13.62
C ASN A 8 19.26 -4.67 -12.24
N SER A 9 17.95 -4.77 -11.96
CA SER A 9 17.38 -4.32 -10.69
C SER A 9 17.80 -5.19 -9.51
N ALA A 10 17.85 -6.51 -9.71
CA ALA A 10 18.24 -7.46 -8.67
C ALA A 10 19.71 -7.29 -8.25
N GLU A 11 20.62 -7.14 -9.22
CA GLU A 11 22.04 -6.90 -8.93
C GLU A 11 22.28 -5.55 -8.23
N ILE A 12 21.52 -4.52 -8.60
CA ILE A 12 21.56 -3.21 -7.92
C ILE A 12 21.09 -3.38 -6.47
N LEU A 13 19.99 -4.10 -6.24
CA LEU A 13 19.47 -4.35 -4.90
C LEU A 13 20.43 -5.16 -4.03
N ASP A 14 21.07 -6.20 -4.58
CA ASP A 14 22.04 -7.04 -3.83
C ASP A 14 23.29 -6.25 -3.42
N ARG A 15 23.80 -5.39 -4.31
CA ARG A 15 24.90 -4.46 -3.97
C ARG A 15 24.46 -3.44 -2.94
N LEU A 16 23.25 -2.91 -3.07
CA LEU A 16 22.71 -1.95 -2.12
C LEU A 16 22.63 -2.57 -0.74
N ILE A 17 22.02 -3.75 -0.57
CA ILE A 17 21.86 -4.40 0.75
C ILE A 17 23.19 -4.67 1.46
N SER A 18 24.25 -4.96 0.69
CA SER A 18 25.57 -5.29 1.21
C SER A 18 26.34 -4.08 1.76
N ASP A 19 26.26 -2.94 1.09
CA ASP A 19 27.00 -1.72 1.46
C ASP A 19 26.14 -0.66 2.19
N TYR A 20 24.84 -0.89 2.31
CA TYR A 20 23.93 0.06 2.95
C TYR A 20 24.15 0.12 4.46
N GLY A 21 24.51 1.30 4.94
CA GLY A 21 24.68 1.59 6.35
C GLY A 21 23.39 1.47 7.18
N PRO A 22 23.40 1.95 8.44
CA PRO A 22 22.28 1.77 9.38
C PRO A 22 20.93 2.36 8.91
N SER A 23 20.92 3.27 7.94
CA SER A 23 19.71 3.82 7.33
C SER A 23 18.90 2.80 6.50
N LYS A 24 19.48 1.64 6.18
CA LYS A 24 18.85 0.63 5.30
C LYS A 24 17.46 0.21 5.72
N TYR A 25 17.26 -0.01 7.01
CA TYR A 25 15.98 -0.45 7.54
C TYR A 25 14.92 0.64 7.39
N GLN A 26 15.30 1.91 7.55
CA GLN A 26 14.39 3.03 7.35
C GLN A 26 14.01 3.16 5.87
N ASP A 27 14.97 2.99 4.95
CA ASP A 27 14.71 3.10 3.52
C ASP A 27 13.88 1.93 2.97
N ILE A 28 14.06 0.72 3.52
CA ILE A 28 13.17 -0.42 3.23
C ILE A 28 11.74 -0.12 3.68
N VAL A 29 11.55 0.39 4.90
CA VAL A 29 10.22 0.74 5.40
C VAL A 29 9.57 1.83 4.53
N ARG A 30 10.33 2.86 4.16
CA ARG A 30 9.90 3.93 3.26
C ARG A 30 9.51 3.40 1.88
N ALA A 31 10.30 2.50 1.32
CA ALA A 31 9.99 1.86 0.04
C ALA A 31 8.71 1.02 0.11
N MET A 32 8.49 0.29 1.21
CA MET A 32 7.24 -0.47 1.42
C MET A 32 6.02 0.46 1.52
N GLN A 33 6.15 1.58 2.24
CA GLN A 33 5.11 2.60 2.31
C GLN A 33 4.80 3.18 0.93
N TRP A 34 5.84 3.49 0.16
CA TRP A 34 5.71 4.02 -1.20
C TRP A 34 5.07 2.99 -2.15
N ALA A 35 5.51 1.73 -2.13
CA ALA A 35 4.94 0.66 -2.94
C ALA A 35 3.44 0.47 -2.67
N ARG A 36 3.04 0.53 -1.39
CA ARG A 36 1.63 0.45 -0.97
C ARG A 36 0.82 1.63 -1.52
N HIS A 37 1.39 2.83 -1.50
CA HIS A 37 0.76 4.01 -2.11
C HIS A 37 0.60 3.84 -3.62
N LEU A 38 1.66 3.44 -4.34
CA LEU A 38 1.62 3.20 -5.78
C LEU A 38 0.53 2.21 -6.15
N ARG A 39 0.39 1.10 -5.43
CA ARG A 39 -0.62 0.06 -5.67
C ARG A 39 -2.07 0.59 -5.72
N ARG A 40 -2.35 1.74 -5.12
CA ARG A 40 -3.69 2.38 -5.14
C ARG A 40 -3.92 3.25 -6.37
N GLN A 41 -2.87 3.68 -7.04
CA GLN A 41 -2.95 4.45 -8.28
C GLN A 41 -3.37 3.52 -9.42
N GLU A 42 -4.21 4.03 -10.33
CA GLU A 42 -4.82 3.22 -11.41
C GLU A 42 -3.75 2.54 -12.28
N GLU A 43 -2.67 3.27 -12.57
CA GLU A 43 -1.56 2.83 -13.41
C GLU A 43 -0.80 1.61 -12.84
N PHE A 44 -0.82 1.43 -11.52
CA PHE A 44 -0.06 0.38 -10.82
C PHE A 44 -0.95 -0.68 -10.18
N ARG A 45 -2.28 -0.58 -10.30
CA ARG A 45 -3.23 -1.49 -9.66
C ARG A 45 -3.04 -2.95 -10.07
N LEU A 46 -2.55 -3.20 -11.29
CA LEU A 46 -2.31 -4.54 -11.81
C LEU A 46 -0.86 -5.03 -11.63
N VAL A 47 0.07 -4.13 -11.29
CA VAL A 47 1.50 -4.45 -11.17
C VAL A 47 1.77 -5.27 -9.91
N PRO A 48 2.39 -6.46 -9.99
CA PRO A 48 2.68 -7.30 -8.83
C PRO A 48 3.34 -6.54 -7.69
N MET A 49 2.96 -6.84 -6.44
CA MET A 49 3.49 -6.12 -5.28
C MET A 49 5.02 -6.23 -5.17
N ALA A 50 5.60 -7.40 -5.52
CA ALA A 50 7.04 -7.59 -5.54
C ALA A 50 7.74 -6.59 -6.48
N GLU A 51 7.22 -6.42 -7.70
CA GLU A 51 7.75 -5.46 -8.67
C GLU A 51 7.62 -4.01 -8.19
N LEU A 52 6.52 -3.67 -7.50
CA LEU A 52 6.37 -2.35 -6.88
C LEU A 52 7.37 -2.11 -5.75
N ILE A 53 7.70 -3.14 -4.97
CA ILE A 53 8.70 -3.04 -3.90
C ILE A 53 10.08 -2.80 -4.49
N GLU A 54 10.49 -3.58 -5.50
CA GLU A 54 11.77 -3.40 -6.20
C GLU A 54 11.89 -1.99 -6.78
N ARG A 55 10.84 -1.52 -7.47
CA ARG A 55 10.80 -0.15 -8.00
C ARG A 55 10.89 0.90 -6.89
N SER A 56 10.14 0.73 -5.81
CA SER A 56 10.10 1.71 -4.72
C SER A 56 11.42 1.78 -3.96
N LEU A 57 12.12 0.65 -3.81
CA LEU A 57 13.46 0.61 -3.24
C LEU A 57 14.42 1.46 -4.08
N LEU A 58 14.40 1.30 -5.41
CA LEU A 58 15.19 2.12 -6.31
C LEU A 58 14.81 3.60 -6.22
N ASP A 59 13.52 3.94 -6.20
CA ASP A 59 13.06 5.33 -6.12
C ASP A 59 13.55 6.03 -4.83
N VAL A 60 13.54 5.33 -3.69
CA VAL A 60 14.01 5.85 -2.40
C VAL A 60 15.53 6.02 -2.40
N VAL A 61 16.27 5.01 -2.85
CA VAL A 61 17.73 5.00 -2.88
C VAL A 61 18.29 6.06 -3.84
N ASP A 62 17.70 6.16 -5.03
CA ASP A 62 18.06 7.16 -6.04
C ASP A 62 17.60 8.57 -5.66
N LYS A 63 16.89 8.72 -4.53
CA LYS A 63 16.27 9.98 -4.08
C LYS A 63 15.31 10.58 -5.11
N LYS A 64 14.71 9.74 -5.97
CA LYS A 64 13.64 10.14 -6.88
C LYS A 64 12.36 10.48 -6.12
N VAL A 65 12.17 9.84 -4.96
CA VAL A 65 11.14 10.20 -3.98
C VAL A 65 11.79 10.60 -2.66
N THR A 66 11.32 11.70 -2.10
CA THR A 66 11.81 12.26 -0.85
C THR A 66 11.00 11.79 0.35
N VAL A 67 11.59 11.80 1.54
CA VAL A 67 10.89 11.41 2.78
C VAL A 67 9.58 12.20 2.99
N PRO A 68 9.52 13.53 2.79
CA PRO A 68 8.27 14.28 2.93
C PRO A 68 7.17 13.84 1.95
N GLU A 69 7.53 13.43 0.74
CA GLU A 69 6.55 12.92 -0.24
C GLU A 69 5.97 11.59 0.20
N ILE A 70 6.80 10.70 0.74
CA ILE A 70 6.37 9.42 1.29
C ILE A 70 5.45 9.64 2.51
N GLU A 71 5.83 10.52 3.43
CA GLU A 71 5.00 10.84 4.60
C GLU A 71 3.65 11.43 4.21
N LYS A 72 3.62 12.29 3.18
CA LYS A 72 2.37 12.83 2.64
C LYS A 72 1.49 11.72 2.07
N ALA A 73 2.06 10.85 1.24
CA ALA A 73 1.35 9.70 0.65
C ALA A 73 0.76 8.77 1.74
N VAL A 74 1.53 8.49 2.79
CA VAL A 74 1.05 7.68 3.93
C VAL A 74 -0.14 8.33 4.63
N LYS A 75 -0.10 9.64 4.87
CA LYS A 75 -1.22 10.36 5.50
C LYS A 75 -2.48 10.32 4.64
N GLU A 76 -2.35 10.51 3.33
CA GLU A 76 -3.48 10.44 2.39
C GLU A 76 -4.08 9.03 2.36
N ASP A 77 -3.24 8.01 2.32
CA ASP A 77 -3.66 6.61 2.35
C ASP A 77 -4.41 6.26 3.64
N GLN A 78 -3.90 6.72 4.80
CA GLN A 78 -4.55 6.51 6.09
C GLN A 78 -5.92 7.18 6.17
N ALA A 79 -6.01 8.44 5.72
CA ALA A 79 -7.27 9.18 5.69
C ALA A 79 -8.32 8.49 4.78
N MET A 80 -7.90 7.91 3.66
CA MET A 80 -8.79 7.13 2.80
C MET A 80 -9.29 5.86 3.50
N GLU A 81 -8.42 5.12 4.18
CA GLU A 81 -8.79 3.91 4.90
C GLU A 81 -9.78 4.19 6.04
N GLU A 82 -9.53 5.25 6.82
CA GLU A 82 -10.44 5.71 7.87
C GLU A 82 -11.83 6.08 7.31
N LYS A 83 -11.87 6.78 6.17
CA LYS A 83 -13.13 7.13 5.49
C LYS A 83 -13.89 5.91 4.96
N LEU A 84 -13.20 4.84 4.58
CA LEU A 84 -13.83 3.60 4.14
C LEU A 84 -14.34 2.78 5.33
N LEU A 85 -13.62 2.76 6.45
CA LEU A 85 -14.01 2.06 7.67
C LEU A 85 -15.23 2.70 8.33
N SER A 86 -15.23 4.03 8.49
CA SER A 86 -16.38 4.79 9.03
C SER A 86 -17.67 4.53 8.24
N LYS A 87 -17.61 4.54 6.91
CA LYS A 87 -18.76 4.20 6.04
C LYS A 87 -19.27 2.77 6.19
N ARG A 88 -18.41 1.82 6.58
CA ARG A 88 -18.83 0.42 6.82
C ARG A 88 -19.51 0.27 8.17
N ALA A 89 -19.03 0.99 9.19
CA ALA A 89 -19.64 0.98 10.52
C ALA A 89 -21.08 1.55 10.53
N ASP A 90 -21.33 2.62 9.76
CA ASP A 90 -22.69 3.18 9.60
C ASP A 90 -23.67 2.21 8.95
N ARG A 91 -23.20 1.33 8.06
CA ARG A 91 -24.06 0.34 7.38
C ARG A 91 -24.43 -0.85 8.26
N SER A 92 -23.69 -1.11 9.35
CA SER A 92 -23.95 -2.22 10.27
C SER A 92 -24.97 -1.90 11.39
N HIS A 93 -25.39 -0.63 11.56
CA HIS A 93 -26.37 -0.24 12.58
C HIS A 93 -27.82 -0.10 12.07
N GLY A 94 -28.12 -0.57 10.86
CA GLY A 94 -29.43 -0.42 10.23
C GLY A 94 -30.35 -1.65 10.19
N LYS A 95 -30.19 -2.65 11.06
CA LYS A 95 -31.16 -3.76 11.21
C LYS A 95 -31.42 -4.06 12.68
N ASP A 96 -32.36 -3.31 13.24
CA ASP A 96 -33.10 -3.71 14.43
C ASP A 96 -34.41 -4.37 13.93
N PRO A 97 -34.54 -5.72 13.95
CA PRO A 97 -35.83 -6.35 13.80
C PRO A 97 -36.43 -6.48 15.19
N SER A 98 -36.96 -5.38 15.72
CA SER A 98 -37.86 -5.44 16.86
C SER A 98 -39.17 -6.09 16.38
N GLU A 99 -39.37 -7.37 16.70
CA GLU A 99 -40.68 -8.06 16.55
C GLU A 99 -41.79 -7.27 17.24
N PRO A 100 -43.04 -7.42 16.75
CA PRO A 100 -44.04 -7.98 17.65
C PRO A 100 -44.85 -9.13 17.01
N ARG A 101 -44.96 -10.23 17.77
CA ARG A 101 -45.98 -11.28 17.62
C ARG A 101 -47.40 -10.71 17.75
N ALA A 102 -48.33 -11.11 16.87
CA ALA A 102 -49.67 -11.61 17.23
C ALA A 102 -50.53 -11.98 15.99
N SER A 103 -50.84 -13.28 15.90
CA SER A 103 -52.15 -13.91 15.61
C SER A 103 -53.09 -13.38 14.52
N LYS A 104 -53.45 -14.22 13.53
CA LYS A 104 -54.79 -14.86 13.38
C LYS A 104 -54.99 -15.60 12.03
N GLU A 105 -55.63 -16.78 12.16
CA GLU A 105 -56.58 -17.48 11.24
C GLU A 105 -56.12 -17.79 9.79
N ALA A 106 -56.32 -18.99 9.22
CA ALA A 106 -57.39 -19.97 9.36
C ALA A 106 -56.91 -21.41 9.08
#